data_AF-A0A9E4T7T8-F1
#
_entry.id   AF-A0A9E4T7T8-F1
#
_cell.length_a   1.000
_cell.length_b   1.000
_cell.length_c   1.000
_cell.angle_alpha   90.00
_cell.angle_beta   90.00
_cell.angle_gamma   90.00
#
_symmetry.space_group_name_H-M   'P 1'
#
loop_
_entity.id
_entity.type
_entity.pdbx_description
1 polymer ?
#
loop_
_entity_poly.entity_id
_entity_poly.type
_entity_poly.pdbx_seq_one_letter_code
_entity_poly.pdbx_strand_id
1 'polypeptide(L)'
;MLKAKKTIKWISLTLGGMALAILAIGVTANIVSPPSGYSSQTTSLVRGIKIVSEVHQDRMPIVTLTGATITDAPLQEVQSMAESGNREAQMILGALYWQGIGVSINGINFVPTDLSRSLHWYQKAAQQGAPEAHYYIGRAFEMGEGVSEDKQAARSWYEKGARLNHAPSISKIGYFINKGIGGLKANPVESATWFRRAAEMGDAIAQANYGVMLYHGIGVHQNLEQAVVWIRRSAEQGEAHGQFLLGNAYEHGEGVEKSMEQAISWYTEAENSGSAQAEKRLAELNDQTLASAN
;
A
#
# COMPACT_ATOMS: atom_id res chain seq x y z
N MET A 1 13.87 -19.62 -56.94
CA MET A 1 14.28 -18.20 -57.01
C MET A 1 14.42 -17.66 -55.59
N LEU A 2 15.55 -16.99 -55.34
CA LEU A 2 15.94 -16.22 -54.14
C LEU A 2 15.95 -16.91 -52.76
N LYS A 3 17.07 -17.59 -52.50
CA LYS A 3 17.71 -17.69 -51.18
C LYS A 3 18.41 -16.36 -50.87
N ALA A 4 18.15 -15.75 -49.71
CA ALA A 4 19.01 -14.70 -49.17
C ALA A 4 19.87 -15.28 -48.05
N LYS A 5 21.14 -15.57 -48.37
CA LYS A 5 22.22 -15.81 -47.40
C LYS A 5 22.68 -14.45 -46.86
N LYS A 6 22.78 -14.29 -45.55
CA LYS A 6 23.68 -13.30 -44.95
C LYS A 6 24.78 -14.03 -44.19
N THR A 7 25.97 -13.94 -44.76
CA THR A 7 27.26 -14.38 -44.25
C THR A 7 27.74 -13.39 -43.19
N ILE A 8 28.08 -13.87 -41.98
CA ILE A 8 28.76 -13.07 -40.95
C ILE A 8 30.26 -13.36 -41.07
N LYS A 9 31.05 -12.32 -41.35
CA LYS A 9 32.52 -12.36 -41.26
C LYS A 9 32.93 -12.19 -39.80
N TRP A 10 33.82 -13.06 -39.33
CA TRP A 10 34.48 -12.95 -38.03
C TRP A 10 35.65 -11.96 -38.15
N ILE A 11 35.71 -10.97 -37.25
CA ILE A 11 36.93 -10.25 -36.92
C ILE A 11 37.20 -10.57 -35.45
N SER A 12 38.23 -11.37 -35.19
CA SER A 12 38.73 -11.68 -33.85
C SER A 12 39.63 -10.55 -33.35
N LEU A 13 39.23 -9.90 -32.26
CA LEU A 13 40.14 -9.12 -31.42
C LEU A 13 39.92 -9.56 -29.97
N THR A 14 40.83 -10.38 -29.46
CA THR A 14 40.95 -10.73 -28.05
C THR A 14 41.86 -9.71 -27.38
N LEU A 15 41.36 -9.00 -26.36
CA LEU A 15 42.08 -8.67 -25.12
C LEU A 15 41.13 -7.98 -24.12
N GLY A 16 40.82 -8.69 -23.02
CA GLY A 16 40.44 -8.07 -21.74
C GLY A 16 38.94 -8.04 -21.34
N GLY A 17 38.45 -9.14 -20.76
CA GLY A 17 37.57 -9.11 -19.56
C GLY A 17 36.07 -8.78 -19.71
N MET A 18 35.23 -9.81 -19.51
CA MET A 18 33.78 -9.80 -19.22
C MET A 18 32.82 -9.37 -20.34
N ALA A 19 32.39 -10.36 -21.13
CA ALA A 19 31.25 -10.26 -22.02
C ALA A 19 29.92 -10.42 -21.25
N LEU A 20 29.12 -9.35 -21.25
CA LEU A 20 27.67 -9.39 -21.03
C LEU A 20 27.02 -10.15 -22.18
N ALA A 21 26.51 -11.36 -21.93
CA ALA A 21 25.59 -12.04 -22.82
C ALA A 21 24.16 -11.66 -22.40
N ILE A 22 23.59 -10.61 -23.00
CA ILE A 22 22.15 -10.36 -22.92
C ILE A 22 21.49 -11.27 -23.95
N LEU A 23 20.91 -12.38 -23.49
CA LEU A 23 20.00 -13.19 -24.28
C LEU A 23 18.67 -12.43 -24.34
N ALA A 24 18.36 -11.85 -25.51
CA ALA A 24 17.05 -11.28 -25.79
C ALA A 24 16.01 -12.41 -25.84
N ILE A 25 15.32 -12.64 -24.73
CA ILE A 25 14.06 -13.38 -24.72
C ILE A 25 12.96 -12.34 -24.79
N GLY A 26 12.22 -12.36 -25.91
CA GLY A 26 11.07 -11.50 -26.11
C GLY A 26 10.04 -11.71 -25.00
N VAL A 27 9.83 -10.69 -24.18
CA VAL A 27 8.68 -10.62 -23.29
C VAL A 27 7.53 -10.01 -24.08
N THR A 28 6.62 -10.84 -24.55
CA THR A 28 5.26 -10.36 -24.86
C THR A 28 4.61 -10.02 -23.54
N ALA A 29 4.43 -8.73 -23.26
CA ALA A 29 3.64 -8.25 -22.14
C ALA A 29 2.18 -8.63 -22.39
N ASN A 30 1.74 -9.76 -21.82
CA ASN A 30 0.31 -9.98 -21.62
C ASN A 30 -0.13 -9.10 -20.46
N ILE A 31 -0.70 -7.95 -20.79
CA ILE A 31 -1.50 -7.17 -19.87
C ILE A 31 -2.79 -7.97 -19.68
N VAL A 32 -2.82 -8.79 -18.63
CA VAL A 32 -4.08 -9.35 -18.14
C VAL A 32 -4.78 -8.20 -17.43
N SER A 33 -5.92 -7.76 -17.94
CA SER A 33 -6.78 -6.82 -17.23
C SER A 33 -7.07 -7.41 -15.84
N PRO A 34 -6.80 -6.67 -14.75
CA PRO A 34 -7.07 -7.19 -13.42
C PRO A 34 -8.58 -7.44 -13.24
N PRO A 35 -9.00 -8.45 -12.47
CA PRO A 35 -10.36 -8.52 -11.95
C PRO A 35 -10.68 -7.21 -11.20
N SER A 36 -11.92 -6.79 -11.17
CA SER A 36 -12.37 -5.63 -10.38
C SER A 36 -11.97 -5.79 -8.91
N GLY A 37 -11.23 -4.82 -8.35
CA GLY A 37 -10.86 -4.79 -6.93
C GLY A 37 -9.35 -4.65 -6.59
N TYR A 38 -8.45 -4.48 -7.57
CA TYR A 38 -7.00 -4.38 -7.30
C TYR A 38 -6.44 -2.97 -7.50
N SER A 39 -5.74 -2.46 -6.47
CA SER A 39 -4.91 -1.25 -6.56
C SER A 39 -3.61 -1.53 -7.33
N SER A 40 -2.98 -0.46 -7.84
CA SER A 40 -1.88 -0.48 -8.81
C SER A 40 -0.75 -1.48 -8.52
N GLN A 41 -0.40 -2.33 -9.50
CA GLN A 41 0.80 -3.16 -9.46
C GLN A 41 2.03 -2.36 -9.92
N THR A 42 3.03 -2.23 -9.05
CA THR A 42 4.35 -1.77 -9.46
C THR A 42 5.22 -2.98 -9.76
N THR A 43 5.76 -3.06 -10.96
CA THR A 43 6.65 -4.15 -11.36
C THR A 43 8.08 -3.63 -11.46
N SER A 44 8.98 -4.16 -10.64
CA SER A 44 10.42 -3.96 -10.80
C SER A 44 11.11 -5.29 -11.14
N LEU A 45 12.06 -5.25 -12.06
CA LEU A 45 12.87 -6.39 -12.47
C LEU A 45 14.23 -6.33 -11.78
N VAL A 46 14.52 -7.33 -10.94
CA VAL A 46 15.87 -7.57 -10.42
C VAL A 46 16.37 -8.88 -11.03
N ARG A 47 17.28 -8.81 -12.02
CA ARG A 47 17.87 -9.98 -12.70
C ARG A 47 16.86 -11.08 -13.11
N GLY A 48 15.68 -10.71 -13.63
CA GLY A 48 14.65 -11.65 -14.07
C GLY A 48 13.63 -12.06 -12.99
N ILE A 49 13.82 -11.62 -11.74
CA ILE A 49 12.82 -11.72 -10.68
C ILE A 49 11.83 -10.58 -10.87
N LYS A 50 10.58 -10.93 -11.21
CA LYS A 50 9.47 -10.00 -11.27
C LYS A 50 8.91 -9.85 -9.85
N ILE A 51 9.18 -8.72 -9.24
CA ILE A 51 8.65 -8.35 -7.93
C ILE A 51 7.29 -7.71 -8.20
N VAL A 52 6.21 -8.36 -7.73
CA VAL A 52 4.87 -7.77 -7.70
C VAL A 52 4.58 -7.40 -6.26
N SER A 53 4.51 -6.10 -6.00
CA SER A 53 3.98 -5.60 -4.73
C SER A 53 2.47 -5.47 -4.88
N GLU A 54 1.70 -6.24 -4.11
CA GLU A 54 0.29 -5.93 -3.88
C GLU A 54 0.20 -4.97 -2.69
N VAL A 55 -0.21 -3.72 -2.96
CA VAL A 55 -0.41 -2.71 -1.91
C VAL A 55 -1.79 -2.90 -1.31
N HIS A 56 -1.88 -3.68 -0.24
CA HIS A 56 -3.05 -3.69 0.64
C HIS A 56 -2.85 -2.59 1.69
N GLN A 57 -3.83 -1.72 1.93
CA GLN A 57 -3.56 -0.47 2.66
C GLN A 57 -3.44 -0.64 4.19
N ASP A 58 -3.96 -1.74 4.75
CA ASP A 58 -3.88 -2.07 6.19
C ASP A 58 -2.88 -3.19 6.53
N ARG A 59 -2.19 -3.74 5.52
CA ARG A 59 -1.16 -4.77 5.68
C ARG A 59 0.06 -4.35 4.86
N MET A 60 1.28 -4.58 5.33
CA MET A 60 2.45 -4.26 4.50
C MET A 60 2.31 -4.94 3.13
N PRO A 61 2.74 -4.29 2.02
CA PRO A 61 2.52 -4.80 0.69
C PRO A 61 3.01 -6.23 0.63
N ILE A 62 2.14 -7.13 0.21
CA ILE A 62 2.52 -8.52 0.03
C ILE A 62 3.48 -8.51 -1.16
N VAL A 63 4.76 -8.75 -0.88
CA VAL A 63 5.77 -8.90 -1.92
C VAL A 63 5.60 -10.29 -2.51
N THR A 64 4.77 -10.40 -3.54
CA THR A 64 4.58 -11.63 -4.30
C THR A 64 5.60 -11.62 -5.43
N LEU A 65 6.67 -12.38 -5.28
CA LEU A 65 7.56 -12.67 -6.40
C LEU A 65 6.72 -13.47 -7.42
N THR A 66 6.55 -13.01 -8.66
CA THR A 66 5.80 -13.76 -9.70
C THR A 66 6.48 -13.62 -11.05
N GLY A 67 7.36 -14.55 -11.44
CA GLY A 67 7.97 -14.48 -12.79
C GLY A 67 9.19 -15.35 -13.09
N ALA A 68 9.52 -16.32 -12.25
CA ALA A 68 10.34 -17.46 -12.62
C ALA A 68 9.62 -18.69 -12.07
N THR A 69 9.99 -19.91 -12.43
CA THR A 69 9.71 -21.06 -11.55
C THR A 69 10.44 -20.80 -10.23
N ILE A 70 9.74 -20.10 -9.34
CA ILE A 70 10.17 -19.75 -8.00
C ILE A 70 10.02 -21.05 -7.25
N THR A 71 11.05 -21.86 -7.17
CA THR A 71 11.05 -22.94 -6.19
C THR A 71 12.10 -22.69 -5.12
N ASP A 72 13.17 -21.92 -5.38
CA ASP A 72 14.25 -21.73 -4.41
C ASP A 72 15.06 -20.44 -4.67
N ALA A 73 14.51 -19.25 -4.37
CA ALA A 73 15.38 -18.12 -4.02
C ALA A 73 15.46 -18.13 -2.48
N PRO A 74 16.43 -18.86 -1.87
CA PRO A 74 16.45 -19.06 -0.43
C PRO A 74 16.61 -17.70 0.23
N LEU A 75 15.94 -17.46 1.36
CA LEU A 75 16.09 -16.31 2.25
C LEU A 75 17.54 -15.78 2.36
N GLN A 76 18.53 -16.68 2.28
CA GLN A 76 19.96 -16.42 2.20
C GLN A 76 20.39 -15.45 1.09
N GLU A 77 19.79 -15.52 -0.11
CA GLU A 77 20.09 -14.60 -1.21
C GLU A 77 19.57 -13.20 -0.91
N VAL A 78 18.34 -13.08 -0.38
CA VAL A 78 17.78 -11.79 0.06
C VAL A 78 18.60 -11.21 1.21
N GLN A 79 19.03 -12.05 2.15
CA GLN A 79 19.97 -11.67 3.22
C GLN A 79 21.29 -11.15 2.66
N SER A 80 21.93 -11.89 1.75
CA SER A 80 23.18 -11.47 1.13
C SER A 80 23.05 -10.14 0.37
N MET A 81 21.95 -9.94 -0.37
CA MET A 81 21.68 -8.68 -1.04
C MET A 81 21.49 -7.53 -0.04
N ALA A 82 20.72 -7.74 1.02
CA ALA A 82 20.51 -6.72 2.04
C ALA A 82 21.80 -6.37 2.80
N GLU A 83 22.63 -7.37 3.09
CA GLU A 83 23.96 -7.23 3.70
C GLU A 83 24.94 -6.47 2.80
N SER A 84 24.87 -6.70 1.48
CA SER A 84 25.66 -5.94 0.49
C SER A 84 25.14 -4.51 0.25
N GLY A 85 24.09 -4.10 0.95
CA GLY A 85 23.58 -2.73 0.94
C GLY A 85 22.40 -2.50 -0.02
N ASN A 86 21.85 -3.54 -0.67
CA ASN A 86 20.70 -3.36 -1.54
C ASN A 86 19.46 -2.90 -0.74
N ARG A 87 19.01 -1.66 -0.98
CA ARG A 87 17.91 -1.02 -0.25
C ARG A 87 16.59 -1.78 -0.37
N GLU A 88 16.25 -2.28 -1.56
CA GLU A 88 15.01 -3.02 -1.80
C GLU A 88 15.01 -4.36 -1.04
N ALA A 89 16.13 -5.08 -1.03
CA ALA A 89 16.29 -6.31 -0.24
C ALA A 89 16.18 -6.04 1.27
N GLN A 90 16.71 -4.91 1.75
CA GLN A 90 16.52 -4.48 3.14
C GLN A 90 15.05 -4.19 3.46
N MET A 91 14.31 -3.54 2.56
CA MET A 91 12.86 -3.36 2.71
C MET A 91 12.12 -4.70 2.78
N ILE A 92 12.46 -5.64 1.90
CA ILE A 92 11.87 -6.98 1.87
C ILE A 92 12.14 -7.72 3.17
N LEU A 93 13.39 -7.77 3.66
CA LEU A 93 13.69 -8.42 4.95
C LEU A 93 12.98 -7.75 6.12
N GLY A 94 12.89 -6.41 6.11
CA GLY A 94 12.07 -5.68 7.06
C GLY A 94 10.65 -6.21 7.10
N ALA A 95 10.02 -6.36 5.94
CA ALA A 95 8.64 -6.86 5.83
C ALA A 95 8.50 -8.32 6.29
N LEU A 96 9.40 -9.21 5.84
CA LEU A 96 9.37 -10.63 6.17
C LEU A 96 9.49 -10.86 7.70
N TYR A 97 10.45 -10.20 8.35
CA TYR A 97 10.63 -10.32 9.80
C TYR A 97 9.48 -9.71 10.61
N TRP A 98 8.79 -8.68 10.08
CA TRP A 98 7.65 -8.09 10.77
C TRP A 98 6.43 -9.00 10.73
N GLN A 99 6.11 -9.54 9.56
CA GLN A 99 4.90 -10.32 9.35
C GLN A 99 5.05 -11.76 9.84
N GLY A 100 6.29 -12.22 10.07
CA GLY A 100 6.55 -13.64 10.31
C GLY A 100 6.27 -14.50 9.07
N ILE A 101 6.34 -13.88 7.88
CA ILE A 101 6.07 -14.54 6.60
C ILE A 101 7.43 -14.93 6.04
N GLY A 102 7.80 -16.20 6.19
CA GLY A 102 8.86 -16.79 5.38
C GLY A 102 8.26 -17.23 4.04
N VAL A 103 8.86 -16.84 2.92
CA VAL A 103 8.47 -17.36 1.60
C VAL A 103 8.71 -18.88 1.62
N SER A 104 7.63 -19.66 1.59
CA SER A 104 7.69 -21.12 1.51
C SER A 104 7.38 -21.55 0.09
N ILE A 105 8.41 -22.01 -0.63
CA ILE A 105 8.21 -22.88 -1.79
C ILE A 105 9.13 -24.08 -1.57
N ASN A 106 8.55 -25.28 -1.65
CA ASN A 106 9.24 -26.57 -1.56
C ASN A 106 10.04 -26.90 -0.27
N GLY A 107 9.50 -26.51 0.89
CA GLY A 107 9.84 -27.20 2.15
C GLY A 107 10.71 -26.40 3.11
N ILE A 108 10.02 -25.61 3.93
CA ILE A 108 10.44 -25.04 5.22
C ILE A 108 11.56 -24.00 5.16
N ASN A 109 11.16 -22.73 5.29
CA ASN A 109 11.82 -21.79 6.20
C ASN A 109 10.80 -20.78 6.75
N PHE A 110 10.35 -21.04 7.98
CA PHE A 110 9.58 -20.11 8.80
C PHE A 110 10.51 -19.00 9.27
N VAL A 111 10.28 -17.77 8.86
CA VAL A 111 10.90 -16.61 9.50
C VAL A 111 9.96 -16.22 10.64
N PRO A 112 10.26 -16.55 11.91
CA PRO A 112 9.43 -16.07 13.01
C PRO A 112 9.36 -14.55 12.98
N THR A 113 8.25 -14.01 13.42
CA THR A 113 8.16 -12.57 13.70
C THR A 113 9.31 -12.16 14.61
N ASP A 114 10.14 -11.24 14.13
CA ASP A 114 11.27 -10.65 14.85
C ASP A 114 11.26 -9.15 14.54
N LEU A 115 10.48 -8.41 15.33
CA LEU A 115 10.29 -6.97 15.13
C LEU A 115 11.60 -6.20 15.30
N SER A 116 12.53 -6.69 16.13
CA SER A 116 13.85 -6.10 16.29
C SER A 116 14.68 -6.20 15.00
N ARG A 117 14.72 -7.37 14.36
CA ARG A 117 15.38 -7.53 13.05
C ARG A 117 14.68 -6.79 11.95
N SER A 118 13.35 -6.76 11.98
CA SER A 118 12.56 -5.98 11.02
C SER A 118 12.97 -4.50 11.07
N LEU A 119 12.97 -3.91 12.26
CA LEU A 119 13.35 -2.53 12.47
C LEU A 119 14.81 -2.27 12.12
N HIS A 120 15.71 -3.21 12.39
CA HIS A 120 17.11 -3.11 11.95
C HIS A 120 17.21 -2.93 10.42
N TRP A 121 16.48 -3.73 9.66
CA TRP A 121 16.51 -3.66 8.20
C TRP A 121 15.82 -2.42 7.65
N TYR A 122 14.67 -2.02 8.22
CA TYR A 122 14.06 -0.75 7.88
C TYR A 122 14.96 0.44 8.21
N GLN A 123 15.69 0.42 9.33
CA GLN A 123 16.64 1.49 9.65
C GLN A 123 17.75 1.60 8.60
N LYS A 124 18.30 0.48 8.13
CA LYS A 124 19.28 0.47 7.03
C LYS A 124 18.68 1.03 5.73
N ALA A 125 17.46 0.62 5.36
CA ALA A 125 16.80 1.14 4.18
C ALA A 125 16.49 2.65 4.29
N ALA A 126 16.08 3.11 5.48
CA ALA A 126 15.81 4.51 5.77
C ALA A 126 17.08 5.37 5.67
N GLN A 127 18.24 4.88 6.11
CA GLN A 127 19.53 5.54 5.93
C GLN A 127 19.89 5.77 4.45
N GLN A 128 19.35 4.93 3.56
CA GLN A 128 19.49 5.04 2.11
C GLN A 128 18.35 5.85 1.45
N GLY A 129 17.54 6.53 2.27
CA GLY A 129 16.45 7.39 1.79
C GLY A 129 15.21 6.63 1.32
N ALA A 130 14.95 5.40 1.77
CA ALA A 130 13.68 4.70 1.51
C ALA A 130 12.52 5.41 2.25
N PRO A 131 11.56 6.05 1.56
CA PRO A 131 10.45 6.74 2.21
C PRO A 131 9.57 5.80 3.05
N GLU A 132 9.30 4.60 2.56
CA GLU A 132 8.42 3.60 3.18
C GLU A 132 9.01 3.06 4.48
N ALA A 133 10.35 2.92 4.55
CA ALA A 133 11.03 2.50 5.77
C ALA A 133 10.75 3.46 6.94
N HIS A 134 10.71 4.77 6.66
CA HIS A 134 10.41 5.78 7.66
C HIS A 134 8.97 5.63 8.18
N TYR A 135 8.02 5.27 7.31
CA TYR A 135 6.65 4.97 7.71
C TYR A 135 6.59 3.77 8.66
N TYR A 136 7.22 2.65 8.31
CA TYR A 136 7.14 1.43 9.14
C TYR A 136 7.83 1.59 10.49
N ILE A 137 8.95 2.30 10.55
CA ILE A 137 9.58 2.64 11.84
C ILE A 137 8.66 3.56 12.64
N GLY A 138 8.02 4.55 11.99
CA GLY A 138 7.03 5.40 12.64
C GLY A 138 5.87 4.61 13.24
N ARG A 139 5.33 3.63 12.49
CA ARG A 139 4.26 2.72 12.95
C ARG A 139 4.69 1.89 14.14
N ALA A 140 5.93 1.39 14.15
CA ALA A 140 6.46 0.63 15.28
C ALA A 140 6.43 1.44 16.59
N PHE A 141 6.90 2.68 16.54
CA PHE A 141 6.82 3.59 17.69
C PHE A 141 5.37 3.99 18.01
N GLU A 142 4.50 4.12 17.00
CA GLU A 142 3.09 4.42 17.22
C GLU A 142 2.39 3.29 17.98
N MET A 143 2.67 2.03 17.64
CA MET A 143 1.96 0.87 18.20
C MET A 143 2.71 0.15 19.32
N GLY A 144 3.95 0.53 19.60
CA GLY A 144 4.82 -0.21 20.52
C GLY A 144 5.24 -1.60 19.97
N GLU A 145 5.29 -1.76 18.65
CA GLU A 145 5.63 -3.02 17.99
C GLU A 145 7.17 -3.16 17.91
N GLY A 146 7.76 -3.97 18.80
CA GLY A 146 9.21 -4.24 18.84
C GLY A 146 10.06 -3.12 19.46
N VAL A 147 9.43 -2.03 19.85
CA VAL A 147 10.00 -0.90 20.60
C VAL A 147 8.96 -0.41 21.61
N SER A 148 9.37 0.36 22.63
CA SER A 148 8.40 1.04 23.49
C SER A 148 7.58 2.05 22.68
N GLU A 149 6.28 2.12 22.96
CA GLU A 149 5.40 3.11 22.34
C GLU A 149 5.91 4.53 22.64
N ASP A 150 6.07 5.33 21.58
CA ASP A 150 6.46 6.74 21.66
C ASP A 150 5.87 7.49 20.46
N LYS A 151 4.77 8.21 20.69
CA LYS A 151 4.11 8.99 19.63
C LYS A 151 4.99 10.14 19.12
N GLN A 152 5.89 10.70 19.92
CA GLN A 152 6.77 11.78 19.46
C GLN A 152 7.88 11.24 18.54
N ALA A 153 8.43 10.07 18.88
CA ALA A 153 9.33 9.35 17.99
C ALA A 153 8.62 8.93 16.69
N ALA A 154 7.40 8.39 16.79
CA ALA A 154 6.58 8.01 15.64
C ALA A 154 6.38 9.20 14.68
N ARG A 155 5.97 10.36 15.21
CA ARG A 155 5.81 11.60 14.45
C ARG A 155 7.10 11.98 13.72
N SER A 156 8.24 11.94 14.42
CA SER A 156 9.54 12.30 13.85
C SER A 156 9.93 11.40 12.67
N TRP A 157 9.56 10.12 12.71
CA TRP A 157 9.76 9.18 11.61
C TRP A 157 8.80 9.44 10.45
N TYR A 158 7.52 9.69 10.73
CA TYR A 158 6.56 10.09 9.70
C TYR A 158 6.97 11.40 9.00
N GLU A 159 7.48 12.39 9.73
CA GLU A 159 7.99 13.65 9.15
C GLU A 159 9.15 13.39 8.17
N LYS A 160 10.04 12.44 8.47
CA LYS A 160 11.11 12.05 7.53
C LYS A 160 10.55 11.44 6.25
N GLY A 161 9.57 10.53 6.33
CA GLY A 161 8.90 9.97 5.16
C GLY A 161 8.12 11.03 4.37
N ALA A 162 7.44 11.94 5.06
CA ALA A 162 6.70 13.04 4.44
C ALA A 162 7.60 14.03 3.68
N ARG A 163 8.81 14.30 4.18
CA ARG A 163 9.83 15.09 3.46
C ARG A 163 10.26 14.45 2.15
N LEU A 164 10.13 13.13 2.03
CA LEU A 164 10.41 12.35 0.82
C LEU A 164 9.16 12.14 -0.05
N ASN A 165 8.08 12.89 0.19
CA ASN A 165 6.80 12.76 -0.53
C ASN A 165 6.17 11.36 -0.43
N HIS A 166 6.32 10.69 0.72
CA HIS A 166 5.59 9.44 0.98
C HIS A 166 4.15 9.74 1.42
N ALA A 167 3.17 9.44 0.56
CA ALA A 167 1.78 9.80 0.81
C ALA A 167 1.19 9.21 2.12
N PRO A 168 1.43 7.94 2.49
CA PRO A 168 0.99 7.41 3.78
C PRO A 168 1.63 8.11 4.98
N SER A 169 2.88 8.56 4.88
CA SER A 169 3.51 9.36 5.95
C SER A 169 2.89 10.75 6.06
N ILE A 170 2.57 11.40 4.93
CA ILE A 170 1.86 12.69 4.90
C ILE A 170 0.47 12.53 5.54
N SER A 171 -0.25 11.47 5.19
CA SER A 171 -1.54 11.09 5.78
C SER A 171 -1.45 10.90 7.30
N LYS A 172 -0.41 10.19 7.78
CA LYS A 172 -0.13 10.04 9.21
C LYS A 172 0.15 11.37 9.92
N ILE A 173 0.87 12.31 9.31
CA ILE A 173 1.03 13.65 9.89
C ILE A 173 -0.32 14.36 10.01
N GLY A 174 -1.16 14.29 8.97
CA GLY A 174 -2.53 14.81 9.00
C GLY A 174 -3.36 14.23 10.15
N TYR A 175 -3.26 12.92 10.40
CA TYR A 175 -3.90 12.24 11.53
C TYR A 175 -3.34 12.69 12.89
N PHE A 176 -2.02 12.81 13.02
CA PHE A 176 -1.38 13.24 14.28
C PHE A 176 -1.80 14.66 14.66
N ILE A 177 -1.87 15.57 13.67
CA ILE A 177 -2.38 16.93 13.86
C ILE A 177 -3.87 16.92 14.17
N ASN A 178 -4.67 16.07 13.51
CA ASN A 178 -6.12 15.97 13.79
C ASN A 178 -6.38 15.60 15.26
N LYS A 179 -5.64 14.61 15.77
CA LYS A 179 -5.81 14.07 17.12
C LYS A 179 -5.06 14.86 18.19
N GLY A 180 -4.13 15.74 17.82
CA GLY A 180 -3.29 16.46 18.79
C GLY A 180 -2.38 15.50 19.58
N ILE A 181 -1.76 14.54 18.90
CA ILE A 181 -0.88 13.52 19.51
C ILE A 181 0.57 13.73 19.10
N GLY A 182 1.49 13.03 19.78
CA GLY A 182 2.92 13.11 19.49
C GLY A 182 3.51 14.50 19.78
N GLY A 183 2.99 15.21 20.79
CA GLY A 183 3.42 16.56 21.17
C GLY A 183 2.85 17.69 20.30
N LEU A 184 1.83 17.41 19.49
CA LEU A 184 1.11 18.41 18.71
C LEU A 184 -0.16 18.87 19.43
N LYS A 185 -0.66 20.05 19.06
CA LYS A 185 -2.03 20.48 19.40
C LYS A 185 -2.96 20.15 18.24
N ALA A 186 -4.21 19.81 18.55
CA ALA A 186 -5.20 19.55 17.54
C ALA A 186 -5.43 20.79 16.66
N ASN A 187 -5.31 20.65 15.34
CA ASN A 187 -5.54 21.73 14.39
C ASN A 187 -6.28 21.21 13.14
N PRO A 188 -7.62 21.34 13.10
CA PRO A 188 -8.42 20.84 11.99
C PRO A 188 -8.05 21.44 10.62
N VAL A 189 -7.73 22.74 10.56
CA VAL A 189 -7.40 23.44 9.30
C VAL A 189 -6.09 22.92 8.72
N GLU A 190 -5.08 22.79 9.57
CA GLU A 190 -3.79 22.25 9.16
C GLU A 190 -3.91 20.76 8.80
N SER A 191 -4.62 19.97 9.61
CA SER A 191 -4.90 18.56 9.32
C SER A 191 -5.57 18.37 7.95
N ALA A 192 -6.55 19.20 7.60
CA ALA A 192 -7.20 19.14 6.29
C ALA A 192 -6.23 19.41 5.14
N THR A 193 -5.28 20.33 5.35
CA THR A 193 -4.25 20.63 4.36
C THR A 193 -3.33 19.43 4.12
N TRP A 194 -2.95 18.72 5.18
CA TRP A 194 -2.14 17.50 5.10
C TRP A 194 -2.90 16.34 4.44
N PHE A 195 -4.14 16.09 4.86
CA PHE A 195 -4.97 15.06 4.24
C PHE A 195 -5.24 15.35 2.77
N ARG A 196 -5.57 16.60 2.40
CA ARG A 196 -5.74 16.99 0.99
C ARG A 196 -4.49 16.67 0.17
N ARG A 197 -3.30 17.02 0.67
CA ARG A 197 -2.04 16.74 -0.03
C ARG A 197 -1.83 15.25 -0.24
N ALA A 198 -2.02 14.42 0.80
CA ALA A 198 -1.89 12.96 0.65
C ALA A 198 -2.96 12.38 -0.28
N ALA A 199 -4.19 12.90 -0.22
CA ALA A 199 -5.30 12.48 -1.06
C ALA A 199 -5.06 12.78 -2.55
N GLU A 200 -4.50 13.95 -2.87
CA GLU A 200 -4.06 14.35 -4.21
C GLU A 200 -2.94 13.44 -4.76
N MET A 201 -2.17 12.81 -3.87
CA MET A 201 -1.12 11.83 -4.20
C MET A 201 -1.65 10.38 -4.28
N GLY A 202 -2.95 10.18 -4.10
CA GLY A 202 -3.59 8.86 -4.24
C GLY A 202 -3.76 8.06 -2.95
N ASP A 203 -3.33 8.57 -1.78
CA ASP A 203 -3.50 7.84 -0.51
C ASP A 203 -4.99 7.71 -0.16
N ALA A 204 -5.54 6.51 -0.26
CA ALA A 204 -6.99 6.32 -0.08
C ALA A 204 -7.45 6.66 1.35
N ILE A 205 -6.67 6.30 2.38
CA ILE A 205 -6.97 6.69 3.77
C ILE A 205 -7.11 8.21 3.88
N ALA A 206 -6.21 8.98 3.26
CA ALA A 206 -6.30 10.43 3.21
C ALA A 206 -7.48 10.92 2.37
N GLN A 207 -7.84 10.24 1.28
CA GLN A 207 -9.02 10.57 0.48
C GLN A 207 -10.31 10.40 1.28
N ALA A 208 -10.48 9.28 2.00
CA ALA A 208 -11.60 9.08 2.91
C ALA A 208 -11.63 10.15 4.01
N ASN A 209 -10.50 10.38 4.69
CA ASN A 209 -10.43 11.37 5.77
C ASN A 209 -10.68 12.81 5.28
N TYR A 210 -10.13 13.21 4.15
CA TYR A 210 -10.40 14.53 3.56
C TYR A 210 -11.86 14.65 3.11
N GLY A 211 -12.43 13.56 2.58
CA GLY A 211 -13.86 13.46 2.30
C GLY A 211 -14.72 13.69 3.55
N VAL A 212 -14.41 13.04 4.67
CA VAL A 212 -15.10 13.25 5.96
C VAL A 212 -14.96 14.70 6.44
N MET A 213 -13.78 15.31 6.26
CA MET A 213 -13.57 16.72 6.63
C MET A 213 -14.44 17.67 5.80
N LEU A 214 -14.57 17.44 4.49
CA LEU A 214 -15.49 18.17 3.62
C LEU A 214 -16.96 17.89 3.98
N TYR A 215 -17.29 16.65 4.33
CA TYR A 215 -18.65 16.25 4.67
C TYR A 215 -19.15 16.98 5.93
N HIS A 216 -18.30 17.15 6.95
CA HIS A 216 -18.67 17.82 8.20
C HIS A 216 -18.22 19.29 8.30
N GLY A 217 -17.47 19.82 7.32
CA GLY A 217 -16.87 21.15 7.41
C GLY A 217 -15.80 21.28 8.50
N ILE A 218 -15.03 20.21 8.75
CA ILE A 218 -13.99 20.18 9.78
C ILE A 218 -12.71 20.76 9.18
N GLY A 219 -12.33 21.96 9.58
CA GLY A 219 -11.11 22.62 9.10
C GLY A 219 -11.15 23.10 7.64
N VAL A 220 -12.26 22.84 6.94
CA VAL A 220 -12.57 23.29 5.57
C VAL A 220 -14.05 23.68 5.51
N HIS A 221 -14.45 24.43 4.48
CA HIS A 221 -15.87 24.65 4.24
C HIS A 221 -16.58 23.35 3.87
N GLN A 222 -17.77 23.14 4.42
CA GLN A 222 -18.58 21.97 4.13
C GLN A 222 -18.92 21.91 2.64
N ASN A 223 -18.74 20.75 2.02
CA ASN A 223 -19.15 20.49 0.65
C ASN A 223 -19.40 18.98 0.45
N LEU A 224 -20.68 18.59 0.45
CA LEU A 224 -21.08 17.18 0.35
C LEU A 224 -20.76 16.57 -1.02
N GLU A 225 -20.90 17.33 -2.11
CA GLU A 225 -20.59 16.84 -3.47
C GLU A 225 -19.09 16.51 -3.61
N GLN A 226 -18.22 17.43 -3.15
CA GLN A 226 -16.78 17.19 -3.14
C GLN A 226 -16.39 16.09 -2.16
N ALA A 227 -17.06 16.00 -1.01
CA ALA A 227 -16.83 14.92 -0.06
C ALA A 227 -17.02 13.55 -0.72
N VAL A 228 -18.14 13.34 -1.43
CA VAL A 228 -18.40 12.08 -2.10
C VAL A 228 -17.41 11.81 -3.23
N VAL A 229 -16.93 12.82 -3.94
CA VAL A 229 -15.86 12.63 -4.96
C VAL A 229 -14.60 12.05 -4.32
N TRP A 230 -14.16 12.56 -3.17
CA TRP A 230 -12.98 12.04 -2.48
C TRP A 230 -13.22 10.69 -1.83
N ILE A 231 -14.37 10.50 -1.18
CA ILE A 231 -14.77 9.21 -0.60
C ILE A 231 -14.82 8.12 -1.67
N ARG A 232 -15.37 8.43 -2.85
CA ARG A 232 -15.42 7.48 -3.98
C ARG A 232 -14.05 7.07 -4.46
N ARG A 233 -13.11 8.01 -4.58
CA ARG A 233 -11.72 7.67 -4.92
C ARG A 233 -11.08 6.73 -3.89
N SER A 234 -11.42 6.86 -2.62
CA SER A 234 -10.98 5.92 -1.58
C SER A 234 -11.62 4.54 -1.77
N ALA A 235 -12.95 4.52 -1.96
CA ALA A 235 -13.74 3.31 -2.10
C ALA A 235 -13.33 2.46 -3.32
N GLU A 236 -13.06 3.11 -4.46
CA GLU A 236 -12.61 2.48 -5.70
C GLU A 236 -11.22 1.84 -5.56
N GLN A 237 -10.43 2.25 -4.57
CA GLN A 237 -9.13 1.64 -4.24
C GLN A 237 -9.23 0.46 -3.26
N GLY A 238 -10.44 0.09 -2.84
CA GLY A 238 -10.65 -1.02 -1.89
C GLY A 238 -10.51 -0.62 -0.43
N GLU A 239 -10.47 0.68 -0.11
CA GLU A 239 -10.31 1.13 1.27
C GLU A 239 -11.65 1.00 2.02
N ALA A 240 -11.67 0.15 3.04
CA ALA A 240 -12.90 -0.31 3.70
C ALA A 240 -13.71 0.84 4.32
N HIS A 241 -13.05 1.86 4.89
CA HIS A 241 -13.74 3.02 5.45
C HIS A 241 -14.37 3.87 4.35
N GLY A 242 -13.68 4.11 3.24
CA GLY A 242 -14.17 4.80 2.06
C GLY A 242 -15.35 4.11 1.41
N GLN A 243 -15.30 2.79 1.27
CA GLN A 243 -16.42 1.98 0.79
C GLN A 243 -17.64 2.11 1.71
N PHE A 244 -17.45 2.00 3.03
CA PHE A 244 -18.52 2.20 4.01
C PHE A 244 -19.11 3.62 3.97
N LEU A 245 -18.26 4.65 3.88
CA LEU A 245 -18.70 6.04 3.77
C LEU A 245 -19.48 6.30 2.47
N LEU A 246 -19.08 5.67 1.36
CA LEU A 246 -19.81 5.77 0.10
C LEU A 246 -21.18 5.08 0.19
N GLY A 247 -21.26 3.94 0.87
CA GLY A 247 -22.52 3.28 1.20
C GLY A 247 -23.46 4.20 1.98
N ASN A 248 -22.96 4.88 3.01
CA ASN A 248 -23.74 5.85 3.79
C ASN A 248 -24.23 7.02 2.94
N ALA A 249 -23.38 7.56 2.06
CA ALA A 249 -23.74 8.67 1.19
C ALA A 249 -24.91 8.29 0.26
N TYR A 250 -24.88 7.09 -0.33
CA TYR A 250 -25.98 6.59 -1.15
C TYR A 250 -27.25 6.26 -0.35
N GLU A 251 -27.11 5.74 0.87
CA GLU A 251 -28.25 5.42 1.74
C GLU A 251 -29.05 6.67 2.13
N HIS A 252 -28.34 7.77 2.41
CA HIS A 252 -28.94 9.02 2.90
C HIS A 252 -29.15 10.06 1.79
N GLY A 253 -28.56 9.87 0.60
CA GLY A 253 -28.63 10.83 -0.50
C GLY A 253 -27.79 12.09 -0.25
N GLU A 254 -26.64 11.94 0.40
CA GLU A 254 -25.81 13.06 0.84
C GLU A 254 -24.66 13.29 -0.14
N GLY A 255 -24.77 14.35 -0.94
CA GLY A 255 -23.80 14.64 -2.01
C GLY A 255 -23.93 13.73 -3.24
N VAL A 256 -24.86 12.78 -3.22
CA VAL A 256 -25.25 11.90 -4.33
C VAL A 256 -26.75 11.64 -4.30
N GLU A 257 -27.32 11.21 -5.43
CA GLU A 257 -28.70 10.74 -5.46
C GLU A 257 -28.86 9.48 -4.59
N LYS A 258 -29.90 9.48 -3.74
CA LYS A 258 -30.18 8.36 -2.84
C LYS A 258 -30.45 7.08 -3.63
N SER A 259 -29.74 6.00 -3.28
CA SER A 259 -29.93 4.67 -3.88
C SER A 259 -29.58 3.57 -2.89
N MET A 260 -30.59 2.84 -2.42
CA MET A 260 -30.37 1.70 -1.52
C MET A 260 -29.61 0.55 -2.20
N GLU A 261 -29.81 0.36 -3.50
CA GLU A 261 -29.07 -0.63 -4.28
C GLU A 261 -27.56 -0.34 -4.27
N GLN A 262 -27.19 0.91 -4.56
CA GLN A 262 -25.79 1.34 -4.49
C GLN A 262 -25.26 1.27 -3.05
N ALA A 263 -26.05 1.67 -2.06
CA ALA A 263 -25.65 1.60 -0.66
C ALA A 263 -25.29 0.16 -0.24
N ILE A 264 -26.17 -0.81 -0.52
CA ILE A 264 -25.96 -2.23 -0.23
C ILE A 264 -24.71 -2.73 -0.97
N SER A 265 -24.56 -2.41 -2.26
CA SER A 265 -23.37 -2.80 -3.04
C SER A 265 -22.08 -2.32 -2.37
N TRP A 266 -22.00 -1.06 -1.96
CA TRP A 266 -20.79 -0.52 -1.33
C TRP A 266 -20.57 -1.04 0.09
N TYR A 267 -21.63 -1.31 0.85
CA TYR A 267 -21.51 -1.99 2.14
C TYR A 267 -20.99 -3.42 1.99
N THR A 268 -21.43 -4.18 0.98
CA THR A 268 -20.90 -5.53 0.73
C THR A 268 -19.41 -5.49 0.39
N GLU A 269 -18.98 -4.53 -0.43
CA GLU A 269 -17.54 -4.34 -0.71
C GLU A 269 -16.75 -3.98 0.55
N ALA A 270 -17.30 -3.11 1.41
CA ALA A 270 -16.69 -2.75 2.68
C ALA A 270 -16.59 -3.94 3.65
N GLU A 271 -17.62 -4.79 3.74
CA GLU A 271 -17.61 -6.03 4.52
C GLU A 271 -16.54 -7.00 4.01
N ASN A 272 -16.46 -7.22 2.69
CA ASN A 272 -15.42 -8.04 2.07
C ASN A 272 -14.01 -7.51 2.37
N SER A 273 -13.88 -6.20 2.53
CA SER A 273 -12.64 -5.51 2.91
C SER A 273 -12.41 -5.45 4.44
N GLY A 274 -13.28 -6.09 5.24
CA GLY A 274 -13.13 -6.24 6.69
C GLY A 274 -13.82 -5.17 7.54
N SER A 275 -14.73 -4.38 6.98
CA SER A 275 -15.48 -3.36 7.73
C SER A 275 -16.59 -3.99 8.59
N ALA A 276 -16.34 -4.10 9.90
CA ALA A 276 -17.35 -4.52 10.87
C ALA A 276 -18.56 -3.56 10.93
N GLN A 277 -18.37 -2.28 10.57
CA GLN A 277 -19.46 -1.31 10.49
C GLN A 277 -20.41 -1.64 9.33
N ALA A 278 -19.85 -2.07 8.19
CA ALA A 278 -20.63 -2.46 7.03
C ALA A 278 -21.38 -3.78 7.25
N GLU A 279 -20.71 -4.79 7.84
CA GLU A 279 -21.32 -6.05 8.26
C GLU A 279 -22.55 -5.79 9.14
N LYS A 280 -22.37 -4.96 10.18
CA LYS A 280 -23.47 -4.59 11.08
C LYS A 280 -24.60 -3.88 10.34
N ARG A 281 -24.29 -2.94 9.44
CA ARG A 281 -25.31 -2.19 8.71
C ARG A 281 -26.12 -3.07 7.76
N LEU A 282 -25.46 -4.00 7.06
CA LEU A 282 -26.13 -4.98 6.20
C LEU A 282 -27.09 -5.89 6.98
N ALA A 283 -26.69 -6.34 8.17
CA ALA A 283 -27.57 -7.11 9.04
C ALA A 283 -28.82 -6.32 9.44
N GLU A 284 -28.66 -5.05 9.83
CA GLU A 284 -29.79 -4.16 10.18
C GLU A 284 -30.76 -3.95 9.00
N LEU A 285 -30.23 -3.81 7.78
CA LEU A 285 -31.04 -3.65 6.57
C LEU A 285 -31.85 -4.91 6.27
N ASN A 286 -31.23 -6.09 6.38
CA ASN A 286 -31.92 -7.37 6.18
C ASN A 286 -33.08 -7.57 7.16
N ASP A 287 -32.86 -7.28 8.44
CA ASP A 287 -33.89 -7.38 9.48
C ASP A 287 -35.08 -6.44 9.22
N GLN A 288 -34.82 -5.21 8.76
CA GLN A 288 -35.88 -4.24 8.41
C GLN A 288 -36.74 -4.73 7.24
N THR A 289 -36.11 -5.33 6.22
CA THR A 289 -36.83 -5.90 5.07
C THR A 289 -37.78 -7.02 5.52
N LEU A 290 -37.31 -7.93 6.37
CA LEU A 290 -38.11 -9.03 6.92
C LEU A 290 -39.26 -8.52 7.81
N ALA A 291 -39.02 -7.47 8.60
CA ALA A 291 -40.06 -6.85 9.42
C ALA A 291 -41.13 -6.13 8.60
N SER A 292 -40.75 -5.53 7.46
CA SER A 292 -41.69 -4.83 6.56
C SER A 292 -42.53 -5.76 5.67
N ALA A 293 -42.16 -7.05 5.60
CA ALA A 293 -42.82 -8.05 4.77
C ALA A 293 -43.88 -8.90 5.53
N ASN A 294 -44.00 -8.73 6.85
CA ASN A 294 -44.98 -9.41 7.73
C ASN A 294 -46.06 -8.44 8.21
#